data_AF-A0A6G3WKT3-F1
#
_entry.id   AF-A0A6G3WKT3-F1
#
_cell.length_a   1.000
_cell.length_b   1.000
_cell.length_c   1.000
_cell.angle_alpha   90.00
_cell.angle_beta   90.00
_cell.angle_gamma   90.00
#
_symmetry.space_group_name_H-M   'P 1'
#
loop_
_entity.id
_entity.type
_entity.pdbx_description
1 polymer ?
#
loop_
_entity_poly.entity_id
_entity_poly.type
_entity_poly.pdbx_seq_one_letter_code
_entity_poly.pdbx_strand_id
1 'polypeptide(L)'
;DENDGFFDHVVPPYPPTSADRGLSTADTSTEVYAGGIAYGPGVYGLGPRVPMLVVSPWSTGGYVCSETFDHTSVLRFMERRFGVREPNISPWRRAVCGDLTSAFDFARTDPAPGDLPDTSAYEPPDRERHPDYRPTPPAVGSLPKQEPGSRPARPLPYAPYVDGAVDAGTGKIALTFSPGTAVGAQFYVTSGNRTDAPWTYTAEAGRTVSDAWNSAYSGGTHDLTVHGPNGFLRTFRSPGSTAG
;
A
#
# COMPACT_ATOMS: atom_id res chain seq x y z
N ASP A 1 6.86 -10.24 -12.49
CA ASP A 1 5.57 -9.56 -12.71
C ASP A 1 4.56 -9.99 -11.65
N GLU A 2 4.55 -11.26 -11.27
CA GLU A 2 3.65 -11.81 -10.24
C GLU A 2 4.41 -12.36 -9.02
N ASN A 3 3.68 -12.70 -7.96
CA ASN A 3 4.22 -13.31 -6.74
C ASN A 3 4.23 -14.85 -6.78
N ASP A 4 3.93 -15.48 -7.92
CA ASP A 4 3.92 -16.94 -8.13
C ASP A 4 3.08 -17.72 -7.08
N GLY A 5 2.06 -17.05 -6.52
CA GLY A 5 1.22 -17.61 -5.46
C GLY A 5 1.87 -17.69 -4.08
N PHE A 6 3.09 -17.19 -3.88
CA PHE A 6 3.73 -17.13 -2.58
C PHE A 6 3.01 -16.15 -1.64
N PHE A 7 2.96 -16.51 -0.36
CA PHE A 7 2.34 -15.69 0.67
C PHE A 7 3.08 -14.36 0.86
N ASP A 8 2.31 -13.27 0.90
CA ASP A 8 2.75 -11.97 1.40
C ASP A 8 1.76 -11.51 2.48
N HIS A 9 2.28 -10.88 3.53
CA HIS A 9 1.46 -10.47 4.68
C HIS A 9 0.80 -9.11 4.49
N VAL A 10 1.20 -8.32 3.49
CA VAL A 10 0.63 -7.00 3.23
C VAL A 10 -0.58 -7.17 2.34
N VAL A 11 -1.73 -6.71 2.83
CA VAL A 11 -2.93 -6.57 2.00
C VAL A 11 -2.64 -5.51 0.93
N PRO A 12 -2.72 -5.86 -0.37
CA PRO A 12 -2.50 -4.89 -1.44
C PRO A 12 -3.50 -3.74 -1.34
N PRO A 13 -3.09 -2.47 -1.55
CA PRO A 13 -4.03 -1.37 -1.65
C PRO A 13 -5.06 -1.60 -2.76
N TYR A 14 -6.33 -1.34 -2.45
CA TYR A 14 -7.42 -1.35 -3.41
C TYR A 14 -8.44 -0.24 -3.09
N PRO A 15 -9.14 0.30 -4.10
CA PRO A 15 -10.20 1.28 -3.89
C PRO A 15 -11.50 0.67 -3.38
N PRO A 16 -12.40 1.47 -2.78
CA PRO A 16 -13.74 1.01 -2.44
C PRO A 16 -14.54 0.67 -3.71
N THR A 17 -15.29 -0.43 -3.66
CA THR A 17 -16.20 -0.87 -4.73
C THR A 17 -17.58 -0.24 -4.66
N SER A 18 -17.94 0.31 -3.51
CA SER A 18 -19.23 0.93 -3.21
C SER A 18 -19.12 1.79 -1.95
N ALA A 19 -20.07 2.69 -1.73
CA ALA A 19 -20.06 3.60 -0.58
C ALA A 19 -20.14 2.89 0.78
N ASP A 20 -20.72 1.68 0.86
CA ASP A 20 -20.72 0.85 2.08
C ASP A 20 -19.39 0.14 2.34
N ARG A 21 -18.46 0.16 1.36
CA ARG A 21 -17.10 -0.42 1.45
C ARG A 21 -16.01 0.63 1.59
N GLY A 22 -16.42 1.87 1.82
CA GLY A 22 -15.56 3.03 2.04
C GLY A 22 -15.70 4.05 0.91
N LEU A 23 -14.82 5.05 0.91
CA LEU A 23 -14.98 6.26 0.10
C LEU A 23 -13.67 6.68 -0.56
N SER A 24 -13.75 7.27 -1.74
CA SER A 24 -12.59 7.76 -2.49
C SER A 24 -12.83 9.17 -2.98
N THR A 25 -11.84 10.05 -2.83
CA THR A 25 -11.85 11.35 -3.52
C THR A 25 -11.34 11.25 -4.96
N ALA A 26 -10.57 10.20 -5.28
CA ALA A 26 -10.13 9.88 -6.63
C ALA A 26 -11.19 9.04 -7.36
N ASP A 27 -11.27 9.16 -8.68
CA ASP A 27 -12.15 8.33 -9.51
C ASP A 27 -11.67 6.87 -9.53
N THR A 28 -12.54 5.95 -9.09
CA THR A 28 -12.30 4.51 -8.98
C THR A 28 -13.02 3.70 -10.06
N SER A 29 -13.74 4.34 -10.98
CA SER A 29 -14.59 3.65 -11.97
C SER A 29 -13.82 2.65 -12.84
N THR A 30 -12.57 2.94 -13.17
CA THR A 30 -11.69 2.04 -13.95
C THR A 30 -10.98 0.98 -13.12
N GLU A 31 -11.18 0.97 -11.80
CA GLU A 31 -10.61 -0.02 -10.87
C GLU A 31 -11.64 -1.07 -10.42
N VAL A 32 -12.90 -0.92 -10.84
CA VAL A 32 -13.98 -1.84 -10.49
C VAL A 32 -14.36 -2.67 -11.70
N TYR A 33 -14.28 -3.99 -11.56
CA TYR A 33 -14.83 -4.93 -12.50
C TYR A 33 -16.32 -5.14 -12.19
N ALA A 34 -17.20 -4.77 -13.13
CA ALA A 34 -18.65 -4.88 -12.95
C ALA A 34 -19.17 -6.34 -12.93
N GLY A 35 -18.31 -7.31 -13.22
CA GLY A 35 -18.71 -8.70 -13.43
C GLY A 35 -19.00 -8.99 -14.91
N GLY A 36 -19.06 -10.27 -15.24
CA GLY A 36 -19.32 -10.77 -16.58
C GLY A 36 -19.92 -12.17 -16.54
N ILE A 37 -19.96 -12.83 -17.69
CA ILE A 37 -20.62 -14.15 -17.85
C ILE A 37 -19.98 -15.22 -16.93
N ALA A 38 -18.66 -15.17 -16.74
CA ALA A 38 -17.90 -16.19 -16.02
C ALA A 38 -17.51 -15.81 -14.57
N TYR A 39 -17.46 -14.51 -14.26
CA TYR A 39 -16.92 -14.01 -12.99
C TYR A 39 -17.81 -12.91 -12.42
N GLY A 40 -18.05 -12.96 -11.11
CA GLY A 40 -18.77 -11.91 -10.40
C GLY A 40 -18.02 -10.57 -10.37
N PRO A 41 -18.69 -9.49 -9.92
CA PRO A 41 -18.05 -8.20 -9.76
C PRO A 41 -16.89 -8.27 -8.75
N GLY A 42 -15.92 -7.37 -8.90
CA GLY A 42 -14.75 -7.30 -8.04
C GLY A 42 -13.98 -6.01 -8.20
N VAL A 43 -12.90 -5.87 -7.44
CA VAL A 43 -11.95 -4.76 -7.56
C VAL A 43 -10.66 -5.26 -8.16
N TYR A 44 -10.07 -4.50 -9.09
CA TYR A 44 -8.74 -4.78 -9.61
C TYR A 44 -7.68 -4.40 -8.56
N GLY A 45 -7.62 -3.13 -8.19
CA GLY A 45 -6.67 -2.63 -7.20
C GLY A 45 -5.22 -2.90 -7.59
N LEU A 46 -4.35 -2.97 -6.58
CA LEU A 46 -2.98 -3.45 -6.73
C LEU A 46 -2.89 -4.96 -6.49
N GLY A 47 -1.86 -5.57 -7.05
CA GLY A 47 -1.54 -6.98 -6.83
C GLY A 47 -0.67 -7.20 -5.58
N PRO A 48 -0.39 -8.48 -5.25
CA PRO A 48 0.58 -8.83 -4.22
C PRO A 48 1.94 -8.13 -4.44
N ARG A 49 2.64 -7.84 -3.35
CA ARG A 49 3.95 -7.20 -3.44
C ARG A 49 4.93 -8.11 -4.18
N VAL A 50 5.76 -7.47 -5.01
CA VAL A 50 6.91 -8.09 -5.66
C VAL A 50 8.18 -7.35 -5.24
N PRO A 51 9.34 -8.02 -5.15
CA PRO A 51 10.60 -7.35 -4.88
C PRO A 51 10.94 -6.36 -6.00
N MET A 52 11.46 -5.19 -5.63
CA MET A 52 12.02 -4.22 -6.56
C MET A 52 13.38 -3.75 -6.06
N LEU A 53 14.39 -3.86 -6.93
CA LEU A 53 15.72 -3.29 -6.72
C LEU A 53 15.95 -2.16 -7.71
N VAL A 54 16.39 -1.01 -7.21
CA VAL A 54 16.79 0.13 -8.04
C VAL A 54 18.31 0.23 -7.96
N VAL A 55 18.99 -0.10 -9.05
CA VAL A 55 20.46 -0.07 -9.14
C VAL A 55 20.87 1.12 -10.00
N SER A 56 21.45 2.12 -9.35
CA SER A 56 21.79 3.39 -9.98
C SER A 56 22.86 4.11 -9.17
N PRO A 57 23.71 4.93 -9.81
CA PRO A 57 24.57 5.89 -9.11
C PRO A 57 23.80 6.76 -8.07
N TRP A 58 22.54 7.09 -8.34
CA TRP A 58 21.68 7.87 -7.45
C TRP A 58 20.92 7.04 -6.41
N SER A 59 21.04 5.71 -6.41
CA SER A 59 20.47 4.83 -5.37
C SER A 59 21.52 4.21 -4.44
N THR A 60 22.81 4.54 -4.60
CA THR A 60 23.90 4.04 -3.74
C THR A 60 23.65 4.33 -2.25
N GLY A 61 23.89 3.33 -1.40
CA GLY A 61 23.79 3.42 0.08
C GLY A 61 22.86 2.40 0.73
N GLY A 62 22.21 1.52 -0.04
CA GLY A 62 21.41 0.42 0.51
C GLY A 62 20.11 0.87 1.19
N TYR A 63 19.48 1.92 0.66
CA TYR A 63 18.26 2.50 1.21
C TYR A 63 17.01 1.65 0.93
N VAL A 64 16.05 1.72 1.85
CA VAL A 64 14.68 1.22 1.65
C VAL A 64 13.78 2.40 1.28
N CYS A 65 12.98 2.25 0.22
CA CYS A 65 11.95 3.20 -0.17
C CYS A 65 10.58 2.56 0.07
N SER A 66 9.80 3.11 1.00
CA SER A 66 8.47 2.58 1.37
C SER A 66 7.32 3.42 0.79
N GLU A 67 7.58 4.20 -0.27
CA GLU A 67 6.50 4.75 -1.09
C GLU A 67 5.74 3.61 -1.78
N THR A 68 4.41 3.71 -1.85
CA THR A 68 3.61 2.75 -2.60
C THR A 68 3.91 2.90 -4.08
N PHE A 69 4.41 1.84 -4.70
CA PHE A 69 4.64 1.77 -6.14
C PHE A 69 3.89 0.57 -6.72
N ASP A 70 3.58 0.66 -8.01
CA ASP A 70 3.13 -0.46 -8.81
C ASP A 70 3.89 -0.51 -10.14
N HIS A 71 3.53 -1.44 -11.02
CA HIS A 71 4.17 -1.56 -12.33
C HIS A 71 4.01 -0.28 -13.18
N THR A 72 2.95 0.51 -12.97
CA THR A 72 2.76 1.79 -13.67
C THR A 72 3.70 2.88 -13.17
N SER A 73 4.28 2.75 -11.98
CA SER A 73 5.30 3.68 -11.48
C SER A 73 6.55 3.73 -12.38
N VAL A 74 6.87 2.66 -13.12
CA VAL A 74 7.92 2.67 -14.16
C VAL A 74 7.53 3.58 -15.33
N LEU A 75 6.27 3.50 -15.78
CA LEU A 75 5.75 4.40 -16.81
C LEU A 75 5.80 5.84 -16.33
N ARG A 76 5.39 6.11 -15.09
CA ARG A 76 5.42 7.46 -14.50
C ARG A 76 6.84 7.99 -14.32
N PHE A 77 7.81 7.13 -14.04
CA PHE A 77 9.21 7.54 -14.04
C PHE A 77 9.66 8.00 -15.44
N MET A 78 9.25 7.29 -16.50
CA MET A 78 9.49 7.72 -17.89
C MET A 78 8.75 9.03 -18.21
N GLU A 79 7.53 9.23 -17.71
CA GLU A 79 6.83 10.52 -17.82
C GLU A 79 7.67 11.66 -17.23
N ARG A 80 8.21 11.47 -16.01
CA ARG A 80 9.08 12.45 -15.35
C ARG A 80 10.39 12.69 -16.10
N ARG A 81 11.01 11.62 -16.62
CA ARG A 81 12.32 11.69 -17.26
C ARG A 81 12.28 12.29 -18.67
N PHE A 82 11.20 12.07 -19.41
CA PHE A 82 11.10 12.42 -20.83
C PHE A 82 10.00 13.45 -21.14
N GLY A 83 9.17 13.82 -20.17
CA GLY A 83 8.09 14.80 -20.38
C GLY A 83 6.92 14.26 -21.21
N VAL A 84 6.71 12.94 -21.21
CA VAL A 84 5.58 12.27 -21.89
C VAL A 84 4.45 11.98 -20.89
N ARG A 85 3.26 11.61 -21.39
CA ARG A 85 2.12 11.20 -20.56
C ARG A 85 1.50 9.90 -21.07
N GLU A 86 1.37 8.92 -20.18
CA GLU A 86 0.61 7.68 -20.38
C GLU A 86 -0.86 7.92 -20.00
N PRO A 87 -1.78 8.01 -20.97
CA PRO A 87 -3.18 8.30 -20.68
C PRO A 87 -3.92 7.14 -19.99
N ASN A 88 -3.41 5.91 -20.01
CA ASN A 88 -4.12 4.73 -19.51
C ASN A 88 -3.88 4.43 -18.03
N ILE A 89 -3.03 5.19 -17.32
CA ILE A 89 -2.93 5.07 -15.86
C ILE A 89 -4.17 5.72 -15.24
N SER A 90 -4.94 4.93 -14.50
CA SER A 90 -6.17 5.36 -13.87
C SER A 90 -5.97 6.56 -12.93
N PRO A 91 -7.00 7.40 -12.73
CA PRO A 91 -6.95 8.48 -11.74
C PRO A 91 -6.58 7.98 -10.34
N TRP A 92 -7.15 6.85 -9.90
CA TRP A 92 -6.84 6.25 -8.61
C TRP A 92 -5.38 5.81 -8.47
N ARG A 93 -4.82 5.10 -9.47
CA ARG A 93 -3.39 4.72 -9.44
C ARG A 93 -2.47 5.93 -9.45
N ARG A 94 -2.84 7.00 -10.16
CA ARG A 94 -2.09 8.27 -10.14
C ARG A 94 -2.08 8.94 -8.77
N ALA A 95 -3.17 8.83 -8.03
CA ALA A 95 -3.30 9.38 -6.69
C ALA A 95 -2.51 8.59 -5.63
N VAL A 96 -2.51 7.25 -5.72
CA VAL A 96 -1.98 6.35 -4.67
C VAL A 96 -0.53 5.91 -4.92
N CYS A 97 -0.18 5.59 -6.16
CA CYS A 97 1.17 5.09 -6.48
C CYS A 97 2.13 6.27 -6.71
N GLY A 98 3.40 6.08 -6.41
CA GLY A 98 4.46 7.05 -6.71
C GLY A 98 4.97 6.96 -8.14
N ASP A 99 5.91 7.84 -8.50
CA ASP A 99 6.55 7.90 -9.83
C ASP A 99 8.01 7.39 -9.82
N LEU A 100 8.37 6.61 -8.80
CA LEU A 100 9.71 6.07 -8.50
C LEU A 100 10.80 7.11 -8.18
N THR A 101 10.55 8.41 -8.28
CA THR A 101 11.62 9.40 -8.08
C THR A 101 12.20 9.39 -6.66
N SER A 102 11.40 9.08 -5.64
CA SER A 102 11.85 8.97 -4.25
C SER A 102 12.82 7.81 -3.98
N ALA A 103 12.91 6.84 -4.89
CA ALA A 103 13.91 5.76 -4.83
C ALA A 103 15.33 6.25 -5.15
N PHE A 104 15.49 7.48 -5.67
CA PHE A 104 16.75 8.08 -6.06
C PHE A 104 17.07 9.32 -5.24
N ASP A 105 18.36 9.57 -4.99
CA ASP A 105 18.91 10.82 -4.49
C ASP A 105 19.59 11.61 -5.61
N PHE A 106 18.79 12.38 -6.35
CA PHE A 106 19.31 13.22 -7.43
C PHE A 106 20.10 14.45 -6.95
N ALA A 107 20.12 14.74 -5.64
CA ALA A 107 20.94 15.81 -5.08
C ALA A 107 22.41 15.39 -4.89
N ARG A 108 22.72 14.09 -5.00
CA ARG A 108 24.09 13.58 -4.91
C ARG A 108 24.95 14.12 -6.06
N THR A 109 26.09 14.72 -5.70
CA THR A 109 27.02 15.36 -6.64
C THR A 109 28.15 14.46 -7.14
N ASP A 110 28.44 13.35 -6.44
CA ASP A 110 29.44 12.36 -6.84
C ASP A 110 28.85 10.94 -6.74
N PRO A 111 28.11 10.48 -7.76
CA PRO A 111 27.44 9.20 -7.71
C PRO A 111 28.40 8.12 -8.24
N ALA A 112 29.40 7.76 -7.45
CA ALA A 112 30.19 6.56 -7.72
C ALA A 112 29.38 5.30 -7.37
N PRO A 113 29.49 4.20 -8.13
CA PRO A 113 28.98 2.91 -7.72
C PRO A 113 29.62 2.50 -6.38
N GLY A 114 28.81 1.99 -5.45
CA GLY A 114 29.37 1.38 -4.24
C GLY A 114 30.02 0.03 -4.55
N ASP A 115 30.88 -0.45 -3.66
CA ASP A 115 31.40 -1.81 -3.73
C ASP A 115 30.24 -2.81 -3.63
N LEU A 116 30.13 -3.69 -4.62
CA LEU A 116 29.15 -4.77 -4.65
C LEU A 116 29.82 -6.09 -4.27
N PRO A 117 29.09 -7.01 -3.59
CA PRO A 117 29.62 -8.34 -3.31
C PRO A 117 29.95 -9.09 -4.61
N ASP A 118 30.98 -9.94 -4.56
CA ASP A 118 31.33 -10.80 -5.68
C ASP A 118 30.17 -11.75 -6.02
N THR A 119 29.83 -11.81 -7.30
CA THR A 119 28.74 -12.65 -7.83
C THR A 119 29.24 -13.87 -8.57
N SER A 120 30.56 -14.12 -8.60
CA SER A 120 31.16 -15.26 -9.31
C SER A 120 30.53 -16.61 -8.94
N ALA A 121 30.12 -16.78 -7.68
CA ALA A 121 29.47 -18.00 -7.20
C ALA A 121 28.04 -18.23 -7.73
N TYR A 122 27.41 -17.23 -8.35
CA TYR A 122 26.09 -17.37 -8.99
C TYR A 122 26.17 -17.80 -10.47
N GLU A 123 27.38 -17.92 -11.03
CA GLU A 123 27.54 -18.44 -12.39
C GLU A 123 27.03 -19.90 -12.45
N PRO A 124 26.20 -20.25 -13.45
CA PRO A 124 25.78 -21.64 -13.64
C PRO A 124 27.01 -22.57 -13.73
N PRO A 125 27.03 -23.70 -12.99
CA PRO A 125 28.19 -24.60 -13.00
C PRO A 125 28.42 -25.26 -14.36
N ASP A 126 27.38 -25.31 -15.19
CA ASP A 126 27.39 -25.84 -16.54
C ASP A 126 26.38 -25.09 -17.44
N ARG A 127 26.32 -25.46 -18.71
CA ARG A 127 25.39 -24.90 -19.71
C ARG A 127 24.19 -25.81 -19.95
N GLU A 128 23.93 -26.75 -19.05
CA GLU A 128 22.85 -27.73 -19.16
C GLU A 128 21.54 -27.18 -18.58
N ARG A 129 20.40 -27.66 -19.08
CA ARG A 129 19.10 -27.35 -18.49
C ARG A 129 18.86 -28.24 -17.28
N HIS A 130 18.83 -27.66 -16.09
CA HIS A 130 18.47 -28.35 -14.86
C HIS A 130 16.94 -28.45 -14.70
N PRO A 131 16.42 -29.48 -14.00
CA PRO A 131 15.01 -29.57 -13.65
C PRO A 131 14.54 -28.35 -12.85
N ASP A 132 13.28 -27.95 -13.04
CA ASP A 132 12.68 -26.84 -12.29
C ASP A 132 12.68 -27.15 -10.79
N TYR A 133 13.23 -26.23 -9.99
CA TYR A 133 13.12 -26.32 -8.54
C TYR A 133 11.71 -25.93 -8.12
N ARG A 134 10.97 -26.87 -7.51
CA ARG A 134 9.65 -26.63 -6.96
C ARG A 134 9.75 -26.59 -5.43
N PRO A 135 9.77 -25.41 -4.80
CA PRO A 135 9.79 -25.33 -3.35
C PRO A 135 8.51 -25.95 -2.78
N THR A 136 8.64 -26.95 -1.90
CA THR A 136 7.51 -27.54 -1.19
C THR A 136 7.12 -26.63 -0.03
N PRO A 137 5.90 -26.08 0.01
CA PRO A 137 5.44 -25.28 1.15
C PRO A 137 5.46 -26.13 2.44
N PRO A 138 5.81 -25.55 3.59
CA PRO A 138 5.78 -26.27 4.85
C PRO A 138 4.35 -26.70 5.19
N ALA A 139 4.18 -27.95 5.66
CA ALA A 139 2.86 -28.49 6.05
C ALA A 139 2.19 -27.70 7.17
N VAL A 140 2.98 -27.03 8.02
CA VAL A 140 2.52 -26.10 9.05
C VAL A 140 3.18 -24.75 8.79
N GLY A 141 2.37 -23.76 8.42
CA GLY A 141 2.83 -22.39 8.27
C GLY A 141 3.30 -21.81 9.61
N SER A 142 4.38 -21.04 9.58
CA SER A 142 4.83 -20.22 10.71
C SER A 142 5.09 -18.80 10.22
N LEU A 143 4.92 -17.81 11.09
CA LEU A 143 5.21 -16.43 10.72
C LEU A 143 6.72 -16.27 10.47
N PRO A 144 7.12 -15.61 9.37
CA PRO A 144 8.53 -15.34 9.10
C PRO A 144 9.10 -14.47 10.22
N LYS A 145 10.33 -14.76 10.63
CA LYS A 145 11.08 -13.89 11.54
C LYS A 145 11.73 -12.77 10.72
N GLN A 146 11.53 -11.53 11.14
CA GLN A 146 12.24 -10.40 10.56
C GLN A 146 13.74 -10.55 10.85
N GLU A 147 14.58 -10.39 9.83
CA GLU A 147 16.03 -10.35 9.99
C GLU A 147 16.43 -9.20 10.93
N PRO A 148 17.40 -9.41 11.84
CA PRO A 148 17.86 -8.35 12.72
C PRO A 148 18.59 -7.25 11.93
N GLY A 149 18.47 -6.01 12.40
CA GLY A 149 19.19 -4.86 11.85
C GLY A 149 18.27 -3.73 11.37
N SER A 150 18.89 -2.66 10.87
CA SER A 150 18.19 -1.50 10.32
C SER A 150 18.80 -1.14 8.97
N ARG A 151 17.96 -0.68 8.04
CA ARG A 151 18.41 -0.06 6.80
C ARG A 151 17.98 1.41 6.80
N PRO A 152 18.79 2.32 6.20
CA PRO A 152 18.38 3.70 6.08
C PRO A 152 17.13 3.78 5.18
N ALA A 153 16.19 4.66 5.52
CA ALA A 153 14.96 4.86 4.74
C ALA A 153 15.07 6.11 3.87
N ARG A 154 14.47 6.09 2.67
CA ARG A 154 14.32 7.28 1.82
C ARG A 154 13.36 8.26 2.49
N PRO A 155 13.58 9.58 2.38
CA PRO A 155 12.55 10.55 2.75
C PRO A 155 11.33 10.35 1.84
N LEU A 156 10.16 10.24 2.44
CA LEU A 156 8.90 10.00 1.72
C LEU A 156 7.99 11.22 1.80
N PRO A 157 7.13 11.46 0.80
CA PRO A 157 6.22 12.61 0.78
C PRO A 157 4.98 12.41 1.66
N TYR A 158 4.85 11.30 2.38
CA TYR A 158 3.68 11.01 3.21
C TYR A 158 3.66 11.82 4.50
N ALA A 159 2.51 12.40 4.82
CA ALA A 159 2.20 12.96 6.14
C ALA A 159 0.78 12.53 6.57
N PRO A 160 0.53 11.21 6.71
CA PRO A 160 -0.81 10.71 6.92
C PRO A 160 -1.28 11.02 8.35
N TYR A 161 -2.52 11.45 8.47
CA TYR A 161 -3.20 11.55 9.75
C TYR A 161 -4.65 11.10 9.60
N VAL A 162 -5.19 10.53 10.67
CA VAL A 162 -6.58 10.09 10.73
C VAL A 162 -7.13 10.49 12.07
N ASP A 163 -8.10 11.41 12.14
CA ASP A 163 -8.67 11.84 13.42
C ASP A 163 -10.05 11.23 13.67
N GLY A 164 -10.33 10.93 14.94
CA GLY A 164 -11.58 10.32 15.36
C GLY A 164 -12.37 11.24 16.28
N ALA A 165 -13.68 11.36 16.03
CA ALA A 165 -14.62 12.09 16.86
C ALA A 165 -15.79 11.19 17.24
N VAL A 166 -16.04 11.04 18.54
CA VAL A 166 -17.16 10.25 19.05
C VAL A 166 -18.36 11.16 19.32
N ASP A 167 -19.50 10.82 18.74
CA ASP A 167 -20.79 11.38 19.09
C ASP A 167 -21.52 10.40 20.01
N ALA A 168 -21.50 10.68 21.31
CA ALA A 168 -22.16 9.86 22.32
C ALA A 168 -23.69 9.88 22.19
N GLY A 169 -24.27 10.95 21.63
CA GLY A 169 -25.73 11.07 21.45
C GLY A 169 -26.25 10.15 20.36
N THR A 170 -25.47 9.95 19.29
CA THR A 170 -25.80 9.01 18.21
C THR A 170 -25.11 7.66 18.32
N GLY A 171 -24.18 7.50 19.27
CA GLY A 171 -23.37 6.30 19.43
C GLY A 171 -22.47 6.04 18.22
N LYS A 172 -22.01 7.09 17.53
CA LYS A 172 -21.18 6.98 16.34
C LYS A 172 -19.75 7.43 16.62
N ILE A 173 -18.80 6.84 15.88
CA ILE A 173 -17.46 7.40 15.70
C ILE A 173 -17.29 7.82 14.25
N ALA A 174 -16.92 9.08 14.03
CA ALA A 174 -16.52 9.59 12.73
C ALA A 174 -14.99 9.60 12.63
N LEU A 175 -14.44 9.04 11.56
CA LEU A 175 -13.02 9.12 11.24
C LEU A 175 -12.83 10.04 10.02
N THR A 176 -11.84 10.92 10.08
CA THR A 176 -11.42 11.78 8.96
C THR A 176 -10.00 11.42 8.56
N PHE A 177 -9.83 10.99 7.32
CA PHE A 177 -8.58 10.50 6.75
C PHE A 177 -7.95 11.57 5.86
N SER A 178 -6.64 11.79 6.02
CA SER A 178 -5.86 12.69 5.17
C SER A 178 -4.47 12.11 4.89
N PRO A 179 -3.97 12.19 3.66
CA PRO A 179 -2.62 11.75 3.31
C PRO A 179 -1.56 12.85 3.53
N GLY A 180 -1.98 14.05 3.93
CA GLY A 180 -1.19 15.27 3.85
C GLY A 180 -1.35 15.96 2.49
N THR A 181 -0.46 16.91 2.19
CA THR A 181 -0.60 17.79 0.99
C THR A 181 0.22 17.35 -0.21
N ALA A 182 1.20 16.47 -0.06
CA ALA A 182 2.18 16.19 -1.11
C ALA A 182 1.79 15.04 -2.04
N VAL A 183 1.24 13.95 -1.50
CA VAL A 183 0.79 12.77 -2.26
C VAL A 183 -0.52 12.24 -1.71
N GLY A 184 -1.26 11.48 -2.51
CA GLY A 184 -2.44 10.77 -2.05
C GLY A 184 -2.07 9.49 -1.28
N ALA A 185 -3.06 8.91 -0.59
CA ALA A 185 -2.91 7.65 0.10
C ALA A 185 -4.21 6.84 0.13
N GLN A 186 -4.05 5.54 0.26
CA GLN A 186 -5.12 4.61 0.63
C GLN A 186 -4.97 4.25 2.11
N PHE A 187 -6.11 4.15 2.78
CA PHE A 187 -6.25 3.68 4.15
C PHE A 187 -7.13 2.43 4.18
N TYR A 188 -6.72 1.43 4.95
CA TYR A 188 -7.41 0.17 5.12
C TYR A 188 -7.88 0.03 6.57
N VAL A 189 -9.20 -0.05 6.76
CA VAL A 189 -9.82 -0.07 8.08
C VAL A 189 -10.34 -1.47 8.38
N THR A 190 -9.83 -2.05 9.46
CA THR A 190 -10.34 -3.30 10.03
C THR A 190 -11.08 -3.02 11.33
N SER A 191 -11.82 -4.02 11.82
CA SER A 191 -12.49 -3.94 13.11
C SER A 191 -12.41 -5.26 13.86
N GLY A 192 -12.19 -5.19 15.16
CA GLY A 192 -12.20 -6.35 16.05
C GLY A 192 -13.61 -6.77 16.49
N ASN A 193 -14.62 -5.92 16.30
CA ASN A 193 -15.98 -6.13 16.80
C ASN A 193 -17.08 -5.91 15.74
N ARG A 194 -16.71 -5.84 14.46
CA ARG A 194 -17.64 -5.74 13.32
C ARG A 194 -17.34 -6.83 12.29
N THR A 195 -18.39 -7.35 11.66
CA THR A 195 -18.30 -8.45 10.68
C THR A 195 -18.32 -8.00 9.22
N ASP A 196 -18.59 -6.73 8.97
CA ASP A 196 -18.68 -6.10 7.66
C ASP A 196 -17.45 -5.26 7.31
N ALA A 197 -16.43 -5.29 8.16
CA ALA A 197 -15.07 -4.89 7.79
C ALA A 197 -14.48 -5.88 6.76
N PRO A 198 -13.49 -5.49 5.93
CA PRO A 198 -12.80 -4.20 5.94
C PRO A 198 -13.47 -3.09 5.11
N TRP A 199 -13.05 -1.85 5.36
CA TRP A 199 -13.35 -0.67 4.54
C TRP A 199 -12.08 -0.06 3.98
N THR A 200 -12.17 0.57 2.82
CA THR A 200 -11.03 1.23 2.17
C THR A 200 -11.35 2.68 1.85
N TYR A 201 -10.41 3.56 2.20
CA TYR A 201 -10.56 4.99 1.98
C TYR A 201 -9.41 5.51 1.14
N THR A 202 -9.70 6.29 0.11
CA THR A 202 -8.66 6.97 -0.67
C THR A 202 -8.85 8.47 -0.61
N ALA A 203 -7.79 9.17 -0.28
CA ALA A 203 -7.73 10.62 -0.36
C ALA A 203 -6.59 11.03 -1.28
N GLU A 204 -6.90 11.89 -2.25
CA GLU A 204 -5.90 12.58 -3.06
C GLU A 204 -5.12 13.58 -2.21
N ALA A 205 -3.93 13.97 -2.69
CA ALA A 205 -3.08 14.96 -2.05
C ALA A 205 -3.86 16.23 -1.68
N GLY A 206 -3.77 16.66 -0.42
CA GLY A 206 -4.42 17.86 0.10
C GLY A 206 -5.92 17.74 0.33
N ARG A 207 -6.53 16.56 0.08
CA ARG A 207 -7.93 16.29 0.36
C ARG A 207 -8.11 15.46 1.63
N THR A 208 -9.34 15.44 2.10
CA THR A 208 -9.78 14.58 3.19
C THR A 208 -11.00 13.79 2.77
N VAL A 209 -11.17 12.62 3.35
CA VAL A 209 -12.40 11.82 3.27
C VAL A 209 -12.83 11.46 4.68
N SER A 210 -14.13 11.50 4.95
CA SER A 210 -14.67 11.21 6.29
C SER A 210 -15.79 10.19 6.19
N ASP A 211 -15.85 9.30 7.17
CA ASP A 211 -16.91 8.30 7.29
C ASP A 211 -17.22 8.01 8.76
N ALA A 212 -18.36 7.40 9.05
CA ALA A 212 -18.82 7.16 10.41
C ALA A 212 -19.41 5.76 10.61
N TRP A 213 -19.04 5.15 11.73
CA TRP A 213 -19.54 3.85 12.17
C TRP A 213 -20.44 4.03 13.38
N ASN A 214 -21.54 3.30 13.42
CA ASN A 214 -22.41 3.25 14.58
C ASN A 214 -22.06 2.07 15.47
N SER A 215 -22.34 2.20 16.76
CA SER A 215 -22.04 1.19 17.76
C SER A 215 -23.09 0.07 17.87
N ALA A 216 -24.25 0.21 17.20
CA ALA A 216 -25.35 -0.75 17.29
C ALA A 216 -24.96 -2.12 16.72
N TYR A 217 -24.06 -2.15 15.73
CA TYR A 217 -23.54 -3.40 15.14
C TYR A 217 -22.26 -3.91 15.82
N SER A 218 -21.88 -3.35 16.97
CA SER A 218 -20.60 -3.62 17.64
C SER A 218 -20.72 -3.62 19.16
N GLY A 219 -21.90 -4.02 19.67
CA GLY A 219 -22.14 -4.19 21.10
C GLY A 219 -22.05 -2.89 21.89
N GLY A 220 -22.35 -1.74 21.27
CA GLY A 220 -22.27 -0.43 21.90
C GLY A 220 -20.86 0.17 21.95
N THR A 221 -19.83 -0.53 21.44
CA THR A 221 -18.42 -0.09 21.46
C THR A 221 -17.88 0.09 20.05
N HIS A 222 -16.74 0.77 19.88
CA HIS A 222 -16.01 0.82 18.61
C HIS A 222 -14.62 0.22 18.82
N ASP A 223 -14.19 -0.65 17.89
CA ASP A 223 -12.81 -1.14 17.82
C ASP A 223 -12.39 -1.11 16.34
N LEU A 224 -11.82 0.01 15.92
CA LEU A 224 -11.39 0.26 14.54
C LEU A 224 -9.86 0.38 14.50
N THR A 225 -9.24 -0.29 13.54
CA THR A 225 -7.80 -0.17 13.27
C THR A 225 -7.60 0.32 11.86
N VAL A 226 -6.87 1.41 11.71
CA VAL A 226 -6.58 2.05 10.43
C VAL A 226 -5.12 1.81 10.07
N HIS A 227 -4.90 1.18 8.93
CA HIS A 227 -3.61 1.02 8.29
C HIS A 227 -3.47 2.02 7.15
N GLY A 228 -2.25 2.51 6.90
CA GLY A 228 -1.95 3.43 5.81
C GLY A 228 -0.52 3.27 5.29
N PRO A 229 -0.06 4.17 4.41
CA PRO A 229 1.25 4.07 3.79
C PRO A 229 2.39 4.20 4.81
N ASN A 230 3.57 3.70 4.44
CA ASN A 230 4.79 3.79 5.26
C ASN A 230 4.61 3.29 6.72
N GLY A 231 3.84 2.21 6.89
CA GLY A 231 3.61 1.60 8.21
C GLY A 231 2.70 2.42 9.14
N PHE A 232 1.98 3.41 8.61
CA PHE A 232 1.00 4.16 9.40
C PHE A 232 -0.05 3.22 10.01
N LEU A 233 -0.25 3.37 11.32
CA LEU A 233 -1.23 2.61 12.10
C LEU A 233 -1.85 3.52 13.15
N ARG A 234 -3.19 3.56 13.22
CA ARG A 234 -3.91 4.19 14.33
C ARG A 234 -5.07 3.31 14.76
N THR A 235 -5.25 3.16 16.06
CA THR A 235 -6.36 2.39 16.64
C THR A 235 -7.32 3.34 17.36
N PHE A 236 -8.61 3.07 17.23
CA PHE A 236 -9.68 3.83 17.86
C PHE A 236 -10.55 2.87 18.65
N ARG A 237 -10.55 3.05 19.96
CA ARG A 237 -11.38 2.30 20.89
C ARG A 237 -12.15 3.27 21.76
N SER A 238 -13.47 3.17 21.74
CA SER A 238 -14.33 3.95 22.64
C SER A 238 -15.12 2.99 23.54
N PRO A 239 -15.10 3.20 24.87
CA PRO A 239 -16.01 2.48 25.75
C PRO A 239 -17.44 2.88 25.39
N GLY A 240 -18.28 1.89 25.13
CA GLY A 240 -19.70 2.12 24.95
C GLY A 240 -20.26 2.72 26.22
N SER A 241 -21.00 3.83 26.07
CA SER A 241 -21.80 4.56 27.07
C SER A 241 -21.16 5.66 27.93
N THR A 242 -19.85 5.94 27.90
CA THR A 242 -19.32 7.13 28.61
C THR A 242 -18.12 7.75 27.93
N ALA A 243 -18.14 9.08 27.71
CA ALA A 243 -16.97 9.84 27.27
C ALA A 243 -15.84 9.72 28.31
N GLY A 244 -14.63 9.43 27.84
CA GLY A 244 -13.39 9.56 28.60
C GLY A 244 -12.55 10.68 28.01
#